data_AF-A0A1Z5JFK7-F1
#
_entry.id   AF-A0A1Z5JFK7-F1
#
_cell.length_a   1.000
_cell.length_b   1.000
_cell.length_c   1.000
_cell.angle_alpha   90.00
_cell.angle_beta   90.00
_cell.angle_gamma   90.00
#
_symmetry.space_group_name_H-M   'P 1'
#
loop_
_entity.id
_entity.type
_entity.pdbx_description
1 polymer ?
#
loop_
_entity_poly.entity_id
_entity_poly.type
_entity_poly.pdbx_seq_one_letter_code
_entity_poly.pdbx_strand_id
1 'polypeptide(L)'
;MVKSNALRNRVVLQESPRRTTATDRKILHPSRQSKGSTTPNDMILYLAIALVLMVIAACLIMYIHLIQFCYLSSPETSAQVPQTTTTTLYPPPFPEITRTRVDLSPQALEMCTRTLWHTVETTTIVLPNEETFIHTGDIDDLWLRDSAAQIHPLLVPFFNGTALIQQDPRLDRIVSGLILRTAMYIRHDPYANAFRIDDTYVFSAAQKAMGRHDLISTWNYELDSACYYMRMLYFYWKQAPSPERVLQRPAVEQAVEIMVDLWIAEQRHEEDAYPTGDLFDCVNCNKPYRYPGLPREGKGAPTNASSGLIWTGFRPSDDECEFNYLIPANMFAVVALEYMAEMADDLWNNDVLAKRARKLAAEVQRGIEEHAVIHHPNHGKIYAYEVDGLGGANLMDDANIPSLLSIPYLGYLHYDPQIYQNTRSFVLSPDNPTYNVGTFQGRKVEGVGSPHMKARIRKNVWPMSIAMQGLTSSDVAEKVRLIETLVATTGGTGWMHESIDPNRPQQFTRSWFCWYV
;
A
#
# COMPACT_ATOMS: atom_id res chain seq x y z
N MET A 1 53.21 23.54 -18.40
CA MET A 1 52.96 23.25 -19.82
C MET A 1 51.45 23.30 -20.06
N VAL A 2 51.07 24.25 -20.93
CA VAL A 2 49.80 24.43 -21.68
C VAL A 2 48.45 24.45 -20.93
N LYS A 3 47.91 25.68 -20.85
CA LYS A 3 46.50 26.08 -20.75
C LYS A 3 45.83 26.10 -22.14
N SER A 4 44.53 25.81 -22.24
CA SER A 4 43.46 26.62 -22.89
C SER A 4 42.22 25.73 -23.14
N ASN A 5 41.05 26.04 -22.58
CA ASN A 5 39.99 26.98 -23.00
C ASN A 5 39.25 26.62 -24.30
N ALA A 6 38.00 26.19 -24.10
CA ALA A 6 36.73 26.67 -24.67
C ALA A 6 36.56 26.81 -26.20
N LEU A 7 35.44 26.29 -26.73
CA LEU A 7 34.39 27.12 -27.36
C LEU A 7 33.11 26.34 -27.73
N ARG A 8 31.99 26.96 -27.39
CA ARG A 8 30.63 26.72 -27.90
C ARG A 8 30.56 26.99 -29.41
N ASN A 9 29.61 26.36 -30.12
CA ASN A 9 28.96 27.02 -31.24
C ASN A 9 27.49 26.61 -31.43
N ARG A 10 26.65 27.65 -31.51
CA ARG A 10 25.28 27.68 -32.01
C ARG A 10 25.31 27.59 -33.55
N VAL A 11 24.29 27.02 -34.16
CA VAL A 11 23.99 27.22 -35.59
C VAL A 11 22.66 27.94 -35.71
N VAL A 12 22.67 29.05 -36.45
CA VAL A 12 21.54 29.89 -36.85
C VAL A 12 21.33 29.75 -38.35
N LEU A 13 20.06 29.86 -38.74
CA LEU A 13 19.42 29.92 -40.05
C LEU A 13 20.11 30.78 -41.13
N GLN A 14 19.92 30.41 -42.39
CA GLN A 14 19.85 31.34 -43.52
C GLN A 14 18.94 30.81 -44.67
N GLU A 15 18.02 31.68 -45.11
CA GLU A 15 17.15 31.62 -46.31
C GLU A 15 17.98 31.83 -47.60
N SER A 16 17.57 31.67 -48.88
CA SER A 16 16.32 31.87 -49.67
C SER A 16 16.59 31.34 -51.13
N PRO A 17 15.88 31.66 -52.27
CA PRO A 17 14.52 32.20 -52.50
C PRO A 17 13.69 31.58 -53.69
N ARG A 18 12.39 31.91 -53.69
CA ARG A 18 11.44 32.24 -54.82
C ARG A 18 11.11 31.22 -55.93
N ARG A 19 9.81 30.93 -56.09
CA ARG A 19 8.94 31.53 -57.13
C ARG A 19 7.44 31.24 -56.93
N THR A 20 6.66 32.28 -57.23
CA THR A 20 5.21 32.50 -57.25
C THR A 20 4.48 31.79 -58.41
N THR A 21 3.20 31.41 -58.25
CA THR A 21 2.00 32.08 -58.84
C THR A 21 0.69 31.33 -58.51
N ALA A 22 -0.38 32.11 -58.33
CA ALA A 22 -1.80 31.74 -58.23
C ALA A 22 -2.30 31.01 -59.52
N THR A 23 -3.49 30.38 -59.63
CA THR A 23 -4.87 30.86 -59.36
C THR A 23 -5.87 29.70 -59.60
N ASP A 24 -7.09 29.88 -59.10
CA ASP A 24 -8.40 29.44 -59.65
C ASP A 24 -9.27 28.41 -58.90
N ARG A 25 -10.39 28.97 -58.41
CA ARG A 25 -11.63 28.33 -57.97
C ARG A 25 -12.40 27.82 -59.19
N LYS A 26 -12.99 26.61 -59.09
CA LYS A 26 -14.24 26.28 -59.80
C LYS A 26 -15.23 25.60 -58.85
N ILE A 27 -16.37 26.27 -58.73
CA ILE A 27 -17.62 25.82 -58.09
C ILE A 27 -18.35 24.93 -59.10
N LEU A 28 -18.85 23.78 -58.68
CA LEU A 28 -19.76 22.92 -59.44
C LEU A 28 -20.99 22.60 -58.59
N HIS A 29 -22.14 23.12 -59.01
CA HIS A 29 -23.47 22.63 -58.63
C HIS A 29 -23.81 21.37 -59.44
N PRO A 30 -24.69 20.50 -58.90
CA PRO A 30 -25.66 19.84 -59.77
C PRO A 30 -27.11 19.94 -59.26
N SER A 31 -27.94 20.44 -60.18
CA SER A 31 -29.30 20.04 -60.57
C SER A 31 -30.17 19.10 -59.70
N ARG A 32 -31.41 19.55 -59.47
CA ARG A 32 -32.63 18.73 -59.29
C ARG A 32 -32.78 17.70 -60.41
N GLN A 33 -33.13 16.44 -60.09
CA GLN A 33 -34.26 15.73 -60.70
C GLN A 33 -34.59 14.37 -60.05
N SER A 34 -35.89 14.06 -60.13
CA SER A 34 -36.56 12.75 -60.13
C SER A 34 -36.98 12.12 -58.78
N LYS A 35 -38.32 12.03 -58.64
CA LYS A 35 -39.02 11.09 -57.77
C LYS A 35 -38.74 9.68 -58.31
N GLY A 36 -38.05 8.85 -57.53
CA GLY A 36 -37.79 7.44 -57.82
C GLY A 36 -38.65 6.53 -56.94
N SER A 37 -39.35 5.61 -57.59
CA SER A 37 -40.18 4.54 -57.02
C SER A 37 -39.46 3.70 -55.96
N THR A 38 -40.11 3.42 -54.84
CA THR A 38 -39.72 2.38 -53.87
C THR A 38 -39.62 1.04 -54.59
N THR A 39 -38.45 0.41 -54.52
CA THR A 39 -38.26 -0.92 -55.09
C THR A 39 -38.77 -1.99 -54.12
N PRO A 40 -39.14 -3.20 -54.58
CA PRO A 40 -39.58 -4.29 -53.71
C PRO A 40 -38.60 -4.62 -52.57
N ASN A 41 -37.30 -4.36 -52.78
CA ASN A 41 -36.26 -4.58 -51.77
C ASN A 41 -36.27 -3.55 -50.64
N ASP A 42 -36.65 -2.30 -50.91
CA ASP A 42 -36.77 -1.27 -49.87
C ASP A 42 -37.93 -1.62 -48.92
N MET A 43 -39.03 -2.14 -49.46
CA MET A 43 -40.20 -2.54 -48.67
C MET A 43 -39.89 -3.72 -47.73
N ILE A 44 -39.05 -4.67 -48.18
CA ILE A 44 -38.57 -5.79 -47.35
C ILE A 44 -37.68 -5.28 -46.22
N LEU A 45 -36.82 -4.30 -46.48
CA LEU A 45 -35.97 -3.69 -45.45
C LEU A 45 -36.79 -2.95 -44.39
N TYR A 46 -37.82 -2.18 -44.79
CA TYR A 46 -38.73 -1.52 -43.86
C TYR A 46 -39.55 -2.52 -43.03
N LEU A 47 -40.01 -3.62 -43.64
CA LEU A 47 -40.71 -4.70 -42.92
C LEU A 47 -39.79 -5.41 -41.92
N ALA A 48 -38.52 -5.65 -42.28
CA ALA A 48 -37.53 -6.25 -41.38
C ALA A 48 -37.22 -5.33 -40.19
N ILE A 49 -37.04 -4.02 -40.41
CA ILE A 49 -36.82 -3.04 -39.35
C ILE A 49 -38.05 -2.94 -38.44
N ALA A 50 -39.26 -2.91 -39.01
CA ALA A 50 -40.50 -2.88 -38.23
C ALA A 50 -40.68 -4.15 -37.38
N LEU A 51 -40.29 -5.33 -37.90
CA LEU A 51 -40.33 -6.59 -37.16
C LEU A 51 -39.35 -6.58 -35.99
N VAL A 52 -38.12 -6.10 -36.20
CA VAL A 52 -37.10 -5.97 -35.14
C VAL A 52 -37.57 -5.01 -34.04
N LEU A 53 -38.14 -3.87 -34.41
CA LEU A 53 -38.69 -2.91 -33.44
C LEU A 53 -39.88 -3.48 -32.66
N MET A 54 -40.74 -4.28 -33.29
CA MET A 54 -41.83 -4.98 -32.59
C MET A 54 -41.33 -6.03 -31.61
N VAL A 55 -40.27 -6.78 -31.96
CA VAL A 55 -39.64 -7.75 -31.05
C VAL A 55 -39.01 -7.04 -29.85
N ILE A 56 -38.29 -5.93 -30.07
CA ILE A 56 -37.71 -5.12 -28.99
C ILE A 56 -38.80 -4.58 -28.06
N ALA A 57 -39.90 -4.06 -28.62
CA ALA A 57 -41.03 -3.57 -27.83
C ALA A 57 -41.69 -4.69 -27.00
N ALA A 58 -41.87 -5.89 -27.58
CA ALA A 58 -42.40 -7.05 -26.87
C ALA A 58 -41.47 -7.50 -25.72
N CYS A 59 -40.16 -7.52 -25.93
CA CYS A 59 -39.18 -7.84 -24.87
C CYS A 59 -39.20 -6.81 -23.73
N LEU A 60 -39.35 -5.51 -24.04
CA LEU A 60 -39.47 -4.45 -23.03
C LEU A 60 -40.75 -4.58 -22.21
N ILE A 61 -41.89 -4.90 -22.84
CA ILE A 61 -43.15 -5.14 -22.14
C ILE A 61 -43.03 -6.36 -21.23
N MET A 62 -42.39 -7.43 -21.71
CA MET A 62 -42.17 -8.64 -20.92
C MET A 62 -41.24 -8.38 -19.72
N TYR A 63 -40.20 -7.56 -19.89
CA TYR A 63 -39.29 -7.14 -18.82
C TYR A 63 -40.01 -6.28 -17.76
N ILE A 64 -40.87 -5.35 -18.18
CA ILE A 64 -41.69 -4.54 -17.26
C ILE A 64 -42.66 -5.43 -16.46
N HIS A 65 -43.30 -6.41 -17.10
CA HIS A 65 -44.14 -7.37 -16.40
C HIS A 65 -43.36 -8.29 -15.45
N LEU A 66 -42.13 -8.67 -15.80
CA LEU A 66 -41.26 -9.46 -14.92
C LEU A 66 -40.87 -8.67 -13.67
N ILE A 67 -40.55 -7.38 -13.81
CA ILE A 67 -40.28 -6.48 -12.67
C ILE A 67 -41.52 -6.31 -11.79
N GLN A 68 -42.69 -6.11 -12.38
CA GLN A 68 -43.96 -6.01 -11.63
C GLN A 68 -44.30 -7.32 -10.90
N PHE A 69 -44.04 -8.47 -11.51
CA PHE A 69 -44.29 -9.77 -10.90
C PHE A 69 -43.31 -10.06 -9.74
N CYS A 70 -42.04 -9.67 -9.87
CA CYS A 70 -41.06 -9.74 -8.78
C CYS A 70 -41.40 -8.79 -7.62
N TYR A 71 -41.99 -7.62 -7.90
CA TYR A 71 -42.40 -6.68 -6.85
C TYR A 71 -43.68 -7.11 -6.09
N LEU A 72 -44.55 -7.90 -6.71
CA LEU A 72 -45.84 -8.32 -6.13
C LEU A 72 -45.82 -9.71 -5.46
N SER A 73 -44.72 -10.46 -5.57
CA SER A 73 -44.65 -11.86 -5.12
C SER A 73 -43.79 -12.11 -3.87
N SER A 74 -43.36 -11.07 -3.16
CA SER A 74 -42.61 -11.24 -1.89
C SER A 74 -43.58 -11.39 -0.71
N PRO A 75 -43.66 -12.56 -0.05
CA PRO A 75 -44.49 -12.71 1.15
C PRO A 75 -43.87 -11.94 2.33
N GLU A 76 -44.67 -11.08 2.95
CA GLU A 76 -44.37 -10.45 4.23
C GLU A 76 -44.30 -11.51 5.33
N THR A 77 -43.11 -11.82 5.84
CA THR A 77 -42.94 -12.40 7.18
C THR A 77 -42.39 -11.33 8.11
N SER A 78 -43.27 -10.85 8.99
CA SER A 78 -42.97 -9.88 10.03
C SER A 78 -42.14 -10.52 11.15
N ALA A 79 -40.85 -10.22 11.17
CA ALA A 79 -40.09 -10.12 12.40
C ALA A 79 -39.82 -8.62 12.61
N GLN A 80 -40.49 -8.01 13.59
CA GLN A 80 -40.30 -6.61 13.94
C GLN A 80 -38.87 -6.39 14.45
N VAL A 81 -37.98 -5.98 13.56
CA VAL A 81 -36.76 -5.26 13.94
C VAL A 81 -37.19 -3.81 14.20
N PRO A 82 -36.88 -3.22 15.37
CA PRO A 82 -37.26 -1.84 15.62
C PRO A 82 -36.56 -0.93 14.61
N GLN A 83 -37.34 -0.28 13.75
CA GLN A 83 -36.88 0.82 12.91
C GLN A 83 -36.59 2.03 13.81
N THR A 84 -35.37 2.12 14.32
CA THR A 84 -34.80 3.41 14.66
C THR A 84 -34.51 4.14 13.35
N THR A 85 -35.37 5.11 13.01
CA THR A 85 -35.09 6.16 12.03
C THR A 85 -34.00 7.09 12.57
N THR A 86 -32.78 6.58 12.66
CA THR A 86 -31.57 7.39 12.63
C THR A 86 -31.09 7.35 11.19
N THR A 87 -31.14 8.48 10.51
CA THR A 87 -30.25 8.72 9.37
C THR A 87 -28.84 8.47 9.91
N THR A 88 -28.29 7.27 9.68
CA THR A 88 -26.95 6.94 10.13
C THR A 88 -26.00 7.81 9.31
N LEU A 89 -25.49 8.88 9.93
CA LEU A 89 -24.35 9.61 9.41
C LEU A 89 -23.29 8.56 9.03
N TYR A 90 -22.86 8.62 7.78
CA TYR A 90 -21.73 7.84 7.30
C TYR A 90 -20.61 8.81 6.96
N PRO A 91 -19.40 8.61 7.51
CA PRO A 91 -19.03 7.55 8.47
C PRO A 91 -19.73 7.72 9.83
N PRO A 92 -19.90 6.63 10.60
CA PRO A 92 -20.46 6.74 11.94
C PRO A 92 -19.57 7.64 12.82
N PRO A 93 -20.11 8.27 13.87
CA PRO A 93 -19.28 9.00 14.82
C PRO A 93 -18.20 8.07 15.40
N PHE A 94 -17.04 8.64 15.72
CA PHE A 94 -15.98 7.90 16.39
C PHE A 94 -16.54 7.19 17.63
N PRO A 95 -16.29 5.88 17.83
CA PRO A 95 -16.91 5.16 18.93
C PRO A 95 -16.54 5.82 20.26
N GLU A 96 -17.52 5.97 21.16
CA GLU A 96 -17.25 6.51 22.48
C GLU A 96 -16.22 5.63 23.21
N ILE A 97 -14.99 6.15 23.37
CA ILE A 97 -14.00 5.53 24.25
C ILE A 97 -14.45 5.84 25.68
N THR A 98 -15.19 4.90 26.26
CA THR A 98 -15.75 5.03 27.62
C THR A 98 -14.69 5.10 28.73
N ARG A 99 -13.39 5.02 28.40
CA ARG A 99 -12.27 5.04 29.35
C ARG A 99 -10.99 5.66 28.78
N THR A 100 -10.91 6.99 28.69
CA THR A 100 -9.60 7.66 28.81
C THR A 100 -9.54 8.31 30.19
N ARG A 101 -8.81 7.69 31.13
CA ARG A 101 -8.45 8.31 32.43
C ARG A 101 -7.37 9.40 32.28
N VAL A 102 -7.25 9.99 31.08
CA VAL A 102 -6.11 10.82 30.67
C VAL A 102 -6.67 12.06 29.99
N ASP A 103 -6.23 13.23 30.43
CA ASP A 103 -6.62 14.52 29.88
C ASP A 103 -5.88 14.77 28.56
N LEU A 104 -6.53 14.48 27.43
CA LEU A 104 -6.11 14.93 26.10
C LEU A 104 -6.75 16.29 25.79
N SER A 105 -6.09 17.13 25.00
CA SER A 105 -6.71 18.37 24.53
C SER A 105 -7.96 18.10 23.68
N PRO A 106 -8.96 19.02 23.67
CA PRO A 106 -10.11 18.91 22.78
C PRO A 106 -9.71 18.76 21.30
N GLN A 107 -8.64 19.44 20.90
CA GLN A 107 -8.08 19.37 19.55
C GLN A 107 -7.53 17.97 19.24
N ALA A 108 -6.87 17.31 20.20
CA ALA A 108 -6.41 15.93 20.02
C ALA A 108 -7.57 14.97 19.79
N LEU A 109 -8.64 15.07 20.60
CA LEU A 109 -9.83 14.22 20.47
C LEU A 109 -10.56 14.43 19.15
N GLU A 110 -10.72 15.69 18.72
CA GLU A 110 -11.30 16.04 17.42
C GLU A 110 -10.47 15.45 16.27
N MET A 111 -9.15 15.63 16.33
CA MET A 111 -8.25 15.13 15.29
C MET A 111 -8.31 13.61 15.21
N CYS A 112 -8.16 12.87 16.31
CA CYS A 112 -8.27 11.40 16.32
C CYS A 112 -9.60 10.89 15.73
N THR A 113 -10.70 11.60 16.00
CA THR A 113 -12.02 11.29 15.44
C THR A 113 -12.04 11.46 13.93
N ARG A 114 -11.58 12.62 13.45
CA ARG A 114 -11.59 12.94 12.03
C ARG A 114 -10.62 12.05 11.24
N THR A 115 -9.45 11.78 11.79
CA THR A 115 -8.40 11.05 11.08
C THR A 115 -8.75 9.57 10.88
N LEU A 116 -9.41 8.93 11.87
CA LEU A 116 -9.86 7.54 11.76
C LEU A 116 -10.67 7.25 10.48
N TRP A 117 -11.52 8.20 10.07
CA TRP A 117 -12.45 8.00 8.96
C TRP A 117 -11.91 8.45 7.60
N HIS A 118 -10.78 9.16 7.59
CA HIS A 118 -10.27 9.83 6.39
C HIS A 118 -10.00 8.86 5.23
N THR A 119 -9.42 7.69 5.52
CA THR A 119 -9.22 6.63 4.52
C THR A 119 -10.53 6.20 3.86
N VAL A 120 -11.55 5.93 4.69
CA VAL A 120 -12.86 5.42 4.22
C VAL A 120 -13.58 6.49 3.40
N GLU A 121 -13.47 7.75 3.79
CA GLU A 121 -14.16 8.86 3.13
C GLU A 121 -13.49 9.31 1.83
N THR A 122 -12.15 9.30 1.78
CA THR A 122 -11.42 10.04 0.73
C THR A 122 -10.66 9.15 -0.24
N THR A 123 -10.27 7.94 0.18
CA THR A 123 -9.40 7.08 -0.64
C THR A 123 -10.00 5.74 -1.05
N THR A 124 -11.17 5.40 -0.51
CA THR A 124 -11.77 4.09 -0.70
C THR A 124 -12.74 4.09 -1.88
N ILE A 125 -12.48 3.23 -2.86
CA ILE A 125 -13.30 3.02 -4.04
C ILE A 125 -13.80 1.57 -4.02
N VAL A 126 -15.09 1.38 -3.74
CA VAL A 126 -15.74 0.06 -3.82
C VAL A 126 -16.07 -0.25 -5.27
N LEU A 127 -15.52 -1.33 -5.80
CA LEU A 127 -15.67 -1.71 -7.20
C LEU A 127 -16.93 -2.57 -7.43
N PRO A 128 -17.47 -2.61 -8.68
CA PRO A 128 -18.66 -3.41 -8.99
C PRO A 128 -18.50 -4.93 -8.83
N ASN A 129 -17.26 -5.44 -8.87
CA ASN A 129 -16.89 -6.86 -8.86
C ASN A 129 -16.55 -7.40 -7.45
N GLU A 130 -17.17 -6.84 -6.41
CA GLU A 130 -16.89 -7.19 -5.02
C GLU A 130 -15.47 -6.83 -4.51
N GLU A 131 -14.64 -6.16 -5.31
CA GLU A 131 -13.33 -5.69 -4.87
C GLU A 131 -13.40 -4.29 -4.24
N THR A 132 -12.29 -3.86 -3.64
CA THR A 132 -12.14 -2.49 -3.13
C THR A 132 -10.71 -2.03 -3.42
N PHE A 133 -10.61 -0.82 -3.97
CA PHE A 133 -9.36 -0.15 -4.28
C PHE A 133 -9.19 1.02 -3.31
N ILE A 134 -8.06 1.05 -2.59
CA ILE A 134 -7.71 2.11 -1.65
C ILE A 134 -6.39 2.72 -2.09
N HIS A 135 -6.44 3.96 -2.56
CA HIS A 135 -5.22 4.69 -2.96
C HIS A 135 -4.60 5.44 -1.76
N THR A 136 -3.34 5.86 -1.91
CA THR A 136 -2.57 6.44 -0.77
C THR A 136 -3.04 7.83 -0.33
N GLY A 137 -3.77 8.54 -1.19
CA GLY A 137 -4.16 9.94 -1.01
C GLY A 137 -3.83 10.76 -2.25
N ASP A 138 -2.88 11.69 -2.14
CA ASP A 138 -2.40 12.54 -3.25
C ASP A 138 -1.72 11.79 -4.41
N ILE A 139 -1.55 10.47 -4.30
CA ILE A 139 -1.15 9.56 -5.38
C ILE A 139 -2.29 8.55 -5.60
N ASP A 140 -2.80 8.50 -6.83
CA ASP A 140 -3.97 7.71 -7.25
C ASP A 140 -3.69 6.20 -7.46
N ASP A 141 -2.66 5.69 -6.80
CA ASP A 141 -2.24 4.29 -6.86
C ASP A 141 -2.39 3.64 -5.47
N LEU A 142 -2.59 2.33 -5.46
CA LEU A 142 -2.66 1.51 -4.26
C LEU A 142 -1.28 0.92 -3.98
N TRP A 143 -0.71 1.22 -2.82
CA TRP A 143 0.42 0.45 -2.27
C TRP A 143 -0.11 -0.70 -1.41
N LEU A 144 0.50 -1.88 -1.52
CA LEU A 144 0.08 -3.04 -0.71
C LEU A 144 0.23 -2.76 0.79
N ARG A 145 1.33 -2.10 1.17
CA ARG A 145 1.57 -1.59 2.53
C ARG A 145 0.50 -0.59 2.96
N ASP A 146 0.41 0.53 2.24
CA ASP A 146 -0.43 1.67 2.63
C ASP A 146 -1.89 1.25 2.77
N SER A 147 -2.44 0.57 1.76
CA SER A 147 -3.86 0.19 1.76
C SER A 147 -4.23 -0.75 2.92
N ALA A 148 -3.39 -1.73 3.23
CA ALA A 148 -3.60 -2.64 4.36
C ALA A 148 -3.42 -1.93 5.71
N ALA A 149 -2.45 -1.02 5.82
CA ALA A 149 -2.22 -0.26 7.05
C ALA A 149 -3.32 0.79 7.29
N GLN A 150 -3.81 1.45 6.24
CA GLN A 150 -4.91 2.41 6.25
C GLN A 150 -6.20 1.81 6.83
N ILE A 151 -6.50 0.53 6.56
CA ILE A 151 -7.69 -0.15 7.10
C ILE A 151 -7.42 -0.90 8.40
N HIS A 152 -6.17 -1.01 8.84
CA HIS A 152 -5.82 -1.78 10.03
C HIS A 152 -6.59 -1.33 11.28
N PRO A 153 -6.83 -0.02 11.54
CA PRO A 153 -7.66 0.42 12.67
C PRO A 153 -9.07 -0.18 12.68
N LEU A 154 -9.64 -0.53 11.51
CA LEU A 154 -10.95 -1.17 11.42
C LEU A 154 -10.94 -2.61 11.93
N LEU A 155 -9.76 -3.25 11.86
CA LEU A 155 -9.51 -4.64 12.20
C LEU A 155 -9.03 -4.84 13.65
N VAL A 156 -8.74 -3.80 14.43
CA VAL A 156 -8.23 -3.98 15.80
C VAL A 156 -9.36 -3.76 16.82
N PRO A 157 -9.51 -4.63 17.84
CA PRO A 157 -10.61 -4.53 18.80
C PRO A 157 -10.43 -3.45 19.87
N PHE A 158 -10.05 -2.22 19.47
CA PHE A 158 -9.83 -1.09 20.37
C PHE A 158 -11.12 -0.52 20.97
N PHE A 159 -12.27 -0.78 20.37
CA PHE A 159 -13.54 -0.12 20.72
C PHE A 159 -14.39 -1.04 21.57
N ASN A 160 -14.18 -0.97 22.90
CA ASN A 160 -14.84 -1.83 23.89
C ASN A 160 -14.62 -3.34 23.64
N GLY A 161 -13.44 -3.71 23.13
CA GLY A 161 -13.10 -5.10 22.83
C GLY A 161 -13.68 -5.63 21.51
N THR A 162 -14.25 -4.76 20.68
CA THR A 162 -14.79 -5.11 19.36
C THR A 162 -14.08 -4.34 18.25
N ALA A 163 -13.86 -4.98 17.11
CA ALA A 163 -13.35 -4.34 15.90
C ALA A 163 -14.49 -3.61 15.17
N LEU A 164 -14.18 -2.53 14.45
CA LEU A 164 -15.20 -1.73 13.76
C LEU A 164 -15.93 -2.52 12.67
N ILE A 165 -15.25 -3.45 12.00
CA ILE A 165 -15.86 -4.33 11.00
C ILE A 165 -16.98 -5.21 11.58
N GLN A 166 -16.99 -5.46 12.90
CA GLN A 166 -18.06 -6.22 13.56
C GLN A 166 -19.31 -5.37 13.78
N GLN A 167 -19.17 -4.05 13.76
CA GLN A 167 -20.25 -3.11 14.07
C GLN A 167 -20.95 -2.60 12.81
N ASP A 168 -20.26 -2.56 11.67
CA ASP A 168 -20.81 -2.08 10.41
C ASP A 168 -20.43 -3.00 9.23
N PRO A 169 -21.40 -3.68 8.58
CA PRO A 169 -21.13 -4.56 7.45
C PRO A 169 -20.54 -3.84 6.22
N ARG A 170 -20.66 -2.51 6.13
CA ARG A 170 -20.00 -1.72 5.08
C ARG A 170 -18.48 -1.69 5.27
N LEU A 171 -18.01 -1.65 6.51
CA LEU A 171 -16.59 -1.68 6.83
C LEU A 171 -16.01 -3.08 6.57
N ASP A 172 -16.74 -4.14 6.95
CA ASP A 172 -16.41 -5.50 6.54
C ASP A 172 -16.35 -5.62 5.01
N ARG A 173 -17.30 -5.04 4.28
CA ARG A 173 -17.32 -5.02 2.81
C ARG A 173 -16.07 -4.37 2.21
N ILE A 174 -15.60 -3.26 2.78
CA ILE A 174 -14.36 -2.56 2.34
C ILE A 174 -13.15 -3.48 2.53
N VAL A 175 -12.97 -4.04 3.73
CA VAL A 175 -11.79 -4.87 4.03
C VAL A 175 -11.81 -6.17 3.21
N SER A 176 -12.95 -6.85 3.14
CA SER A 176 -13.10 -8.06 2.31
C SER A 176 -12.81 -7.79 0.83
N GLY A 177 -13.27 -6.66 0.30
CA GLY A 177 -12.97 -6.27 -1.09
C GLY A 177 -11.50 -5.95 -1.33
N LEU A 178 -10.83 -5.34 -0.35
CA LEU A 178 -9.40 -5.07 -0.44
C LEU A 178 -8.59 -6.37 -0.43
N ILE A 179 -8.95 -7.35 0.42
CA ILE A 179 -8.31 -8.67 0.45
C ILE A 179 -8.35 -9.33 -0.94
N LEU A 180 -9.51 -9.31 -1.60
CA LEU A 180 -9.67 -9.88 -2.95
C LEU A 180 -8.82 -9.13 -3.98
N ARG A 181 -8.81 -7.80 -3.90
CA ARG A 181 -8.03 -6.95 -4.81
C ARG A 181 -6.53 -7.17 -4.66
N THR A 182 -6.03 -7.20 -3.42
CA THR A 182 -4.62 -7.47 -3.13
C THR A 182 -4.21 -8.87 -3.57
N ALA A 183 -5.07 -9.89 -3.38
CA ALA A 183 -4.81 -11.23 -3.88
C ALA A 183 -4.59 -11.25 -5.41
N MET A 184 -5.43 -10.53 -6.16
CA MET A 184 -5.30 -10.38 -7.61
C MET A 184 -3.97 -9.71 -7.99
N TYR A 185 -3.59 -8.63 -7.30
CA TYR A 185 -2.32 -7.94 -7.57
C TYR A 185 -1.09 -8.80 -7.28
N ILE A 186 -1.08 -9.55 -6.19
CA ILE A 186 0.02 -10.46 -5.84
C ILE A 186 0.20 -11.54 -6.91
N ARG A 187 -0.90 -12.11 -7.42
CA ARG A 187 -0.87 -13.08 -8.51
C ARG A 187 -0.42 -12.47 -9.84
N HIS A 188 -0.72 -11.19 -10.03
CA HIS A 188 -0.30 -10.43 -11.20
C HIS A 188 1.20 -10.15 -11.18
N ASP A 189 1.77 -9.70 -10.07
CA ASP A 189 3.22 -9.61 -9.86
C ASP A 189 3.55 -9.48 -8.36
N PRO A 190 4.19 -10.48 -7.73
CA PRO A 190 4.47 -10.46 -6.29
C PRO A 190 5.67 -9.57 -5.92
N TYR A 191 6.44 -9.06 -6.89
CA TYR A 191 7.52 -8.11 -6.65
C TYR A 191 7.07 -6.66 -6.68
N ALA A 192 5.89 -6.37 -7.24
CA ALA A 192 5.34 -5.02 -7.28
C ALA A 192 4.80 -4.60 -5.92
N ASN A 193 5.14 -3.39 -5.49
CA ASN A 193 4.60 -2.79 -4.28
C ASN A 193 3.36 -1.92 -4.53
N ALA A 194 3.20 -1.39 -5.76
CA ALA A 194 2.12 -0.46 -6.08
C ALA A 194 1.40 -0.74 -7.39
N PHE A 195 0.09 -0.51 -7.37
CA PHE A 195 -0.81 -0.85 -8.46
C PHE A 195 -1.86 0.23 -8.77
N ARG A 196 -2.25 0.32 -10.03
CA ARG A 196 -3.35 1.17 -10.52
C ARG A 196 -4.68 0.42 -10.44
N ILE A 197 -5.77 1.18 -10.47
CA ILE A 197 -7.15 0.66 -10.47
C ILE A 197 -7.51 -0.09 -11.77
N ASP A 198 -6.89 0.26 -12.89
CA ASP A 198 -7.05 -0.39 -14.18
C ASP A 198 -5.77 -0.23 -15.03
N ASP A 199 -5.75 -0.87 -16.20
CA ASP A 199 -4.63 -0.91 -17.15
C ASP A 199 -4.71 0.18 -18.23
N THR A 200 -5.57 1.19 -18.07
CA THR A 200 -5.79 2.21 -19.11
C THR A 200 -4.65 3.23 -19.19
N TYR A 201 -3.77 3.27 -18.18
CA TYR A 201 -2.66 4.20 -18.12
C TYR A 201 -1.56 3.86 -19.14
N VAL A 202 -1.18 4.85 -19.94
CA VAL A 202 -0.13 4.69 -20.95
C VAL A 202 1.23 5.07 -20.37
N PHE A 203 2.01 4.06 -19.98
CA PHE A 203 3.37 4.26 -19.49
C PHE A 203 4.34 4.73 -20.59
N SER A 204 5.16 5.73 -20.25
CA SER A 204 6.31 6.16 -21.07
C SER A 204 7.37 5.06 -21.16
N ALA A 205 8.26 5.16 -22.15
CA ALA A 205 9.37 4.22 -22.30
C ALA A 205 10.27 4.16 -21.05
N ALA A 206 10.52 5.30 -20.40
CA ALA A 206 11.31 5.36 -19.17
C ALA A 206 10.61 4.63 -18.01
N GLN A 207 9.29 4.78 -17.86
CA GLN A 207 8.52 4.07 -16.83
C GLN A 207 8.54 2.56 -17.08
N LYS A 208 8.34 2.12 -18.34
CA LYS A 208 8.42 0.71 -18.73
C LYS A 208 9.80 0.12 -18.47
N ALA A 209 10.86 0.89 -18.72
CA ALA A 209 12.22 0.48 -18.40
C ALA A 209 12.43 0.26 -16.90
N MET A 210 11.65 0.88 -16.02
CA MET A 210 11.65 0.67 -14.57
C MET A 210 10.67 -0.42 -14.11
N GLY A 211 10.19 -1.28 -15.02
CA GLY A 211 9.28 -2.38 -14.71
C GLY A 211 7.81 -1.99 -14.60
N ARG A 212 7.41 -0.75 -14.91
CA ARG A 212 6.00 -0.32 -14.85
C ARG A 212 5.23 -0.72 -16.10
N HIS A 213 4.16 -1.48 -15.95
CA HIS A 213 3.33 -1.99 -17.05
C HIS A 213 1.98 -2.45 -16.51
N ASP A 214 0.98 -2.58 -17.38
CA ASP A 214 -0.35 -3.08 -17.05
C ASP A 214 -0.93 -2.41 -15.79
N LEU A 215 -1.09 -3.16 -14.70
CA LEU A 215 -1.59 -2.67 -13.42
C LEU A 215 -0.49 -2.12 -12.51
N ILE A 216 0.79 -2.36 -12.80
CA ILE A 216 1.94 -2.05 -11.91
C ILE A 216 2.35 -0.59 -12.08
N SER A 217 2.09 0.23 -11.07
CA SER A 217 2.51 1.63 -11.05
C SER A 217 3.92 1.83 -10.53
N THR A 218 4.38 0.98 -9.61
CA THR A 218 5.74 0.93 -9.06
C THR A 218 6.15 -0.53 -8.87
N TRP A 219 7.39 -0.86 -9.25
CA TRP A 219 7.92 -2.23 -9.25
C TRP A 219 9.12 -2.37 -8.30
N ASN A 220 9.01 -1.71 -7.14
CA ASN A 220 10.02 -1.76 -6.10
C ASN A 220 9.73 -2.97 -5.21
N TYR A 221 10.61 -3.97 -5.20
CA TYR A 221 10.41 -5.13 -4.32
C TYR A 221 10.69 -4.76 -2.87
N GLU A 222 9.62 -4.76 -2.09
CA GLU A 222 9.58 -4.45 -0.67
C GLU A 222 9.01 -5.66 0.10
N LEU A 223 9.85 -6.31 0.91
CA LEU A 223 9.46 -7.47 1.70
C LEU A 223 8.20 -7.23 2.56
N ASP A 224 8.01 -6.02 3.07
CA ASP A 224 6.86 -5.69 3.91
C ASP A 224 5.51 -5.67 3.16
N SER A 225 5.51 -5.50 1.83
CA SER A 225 4.27 -5.45 1.03
C SER A 225 3.40 -6.69 1.24
N ALA A 226 4.03 -7.86 1.23
CA ALA A 226 3.34 -9.13 1.50
C ALA A 226 3.07 -9.34 3.01
N CYS A 227 3.94 -8.83 3.89
CA CYS A 227 3.72 -8.90 5.34
C CYS A 227 2.43 -8.17 5.75
N TYR A 228 2.18 -6.99 5.17
CA TYR A 228 0.97 -6.22 5.40
C TYR A 228 -0.29 -6.94 4.90
N TYR A 229 -0.23 -7.59 3.74
CA TYR A 229 -1.31 -8.43 3.24
C TYR A 229 -1.62 -9.59 4.21
N MET A 230 -0.61 -10.36 4.59
CA MET A 230 -0.77 -11.49 5.51
C MET A 230 -1.28 -11.05 6.90
N ARG A 231 -0.82 -9.90 7.41
CA ARG A 231 -1.35 -9.29 8.65
C ARG A 231 -2.83 -8.92 8.49
N MET A 232 -3.22 -8.32 7.35
CA MET A 232 -4.62 -8.02 7.07
C MET A 232 -5.48 -9.29 7.06
N LEU A 233 -5.02 -10.37 6.41
CA LEU A 233 -5.73 -11.65 6.41
C LEU A 233 -5.94 -12.20 7.82
N TYR A 234 -4.88 -12.22 8.63
CA TYR A 234 -4.92 -12.77 9.98
C TYR A 234 -5.85 -11.98 10.90
N PHE A 235 -5.75 -10.65 10.90
CA PHE A 235 -6.65 -9.84 11.71
C PHE A 235 -8.10 -9.89 11.20
N TYR A 236 -8.32 -9.96 9.89
CA TYR A 236 -9.66 -10.20 9.34
C TYR A 236 -10.22 -11.55 9.78
N TRP A 237 -9.42 -12.62 9.75
CA TRP A 237 -9.81 -13.95 10.23
C TRP A 237 -10.23 -13.94 11.69
N LYS A 238 -9.47 -13.25 12.56
CA LYS A 238 -9.78 -13.19 14.00
C LYS A 238 -10.96 -12.30 14.35
N GLN A 239 -11.34 -11.35 13.49
CA GLN A 239 -12.30 -10.30 13.85
C GLN A 239 -13.57 -10.26 13.01
N ALA A 240 -13.56 -10.72 11.75
CA ALA A 240 -14.73 -10.58 10.89
C ALA A 240 -15.86 -11.51 11.37
N PRO A 241 -17.14 -11.14 11.16
CA PRO A 241 -18.27 -12.00 11.52
C PRO A 241 -18.38 -13.31 10.71
N SER A 242 -17.85 -13.33 9.49
CA SER A 242 -17.92 -14.48 8.57
C SER A 242 -16.71 -14.49 7.63
N PRO A 243 -15.49 -14.66 8.17
CA PRO A 243 -14.25 -14.48 7.40
C PRO A 243 -14.10 -15.49 6.25
N GLU A 244 -14.66 -16.70 6.40
CA GLU A 244 -14.53 -17.81 5.46
C GLU A 244 -15.04 -17.44 4.06
N ARG A 245 -16.06 -16.57 3.98
CA ARG A 245 -16.67 -16.11 2.71
C ARG A 245 -15.66 -15.53 1.72
N VAL A 246 -14.58 -14.96 2.25
CA VAL A 246 -13.49 -14.34 1.48
C VAL A 246 -12.22 -15.16 1.59
N LEU A 247 -11.85 -15.59 2.80
CA LEU A 247 -10.55 -16.22 3.02
C LEU A 247 -10.44 -17.63 2.43
N GLN A 248 -11.55 -18.35 2.23
CA GLN A 248 -11.54 -19.66 1.56
C GLN A 248 -11.66 -19.55 0.03
N ARG A 249 -11.62 -18.34 -0.54
CA ARG A 249 -11.53 -18.18 -1.99
C ARG A 249 -10.13 -18.61 -2.44
N PRO A 250 -9.99 -19.53 -3.43
CA PRO A 250 -8.68 -20.07 -3.80
C PRO A 250 -7.62 -19.02 -4.12
N ALA A 251 -8.02 -17.90 -4.72
CA ALA A 251 -7.08 -16.82 -5.05
C ALA A 251 -6.39 -16.19 -3.83
N VAL A 252 -7.04 -16.16 -2.66
CA VAL A 252 -6.47 -15.60 -1.42
C VAL A 252 -5.38 -16.52 -0.88
N GLU A 253 -5.67 -17.82 -0.78
CA GLU A 253 -4.67 -18.82 -0.36
C GLU A 253 -3.51 -18.90 -1.36
N GLN A 254 -3.79 -18.92 -2.67
CA GLN A 254 -2.77 -18.95 -3.72
C GLN A 254 -1.84 -17.73 -3.67
N ALA A 255 -2.36 -16.54 -3.35
CA ALA A 255 -1.52 -15.35 -3.16
C ALA A 255 -0.53 -15.53 -1.98
N VAL A 256 -0.94 -16.20 -0.91
CA VAL A 256 -0.04 -16.54 0.21
C VAL A 256 1.00 -17.58 -0.21
N GLU A 257 0.60 -18.63 -0.92
CA GLU A 257 1.55 -19.65 -1.43
C GLU A 257 2.62 -19.02 -2.31
N ILE A 258 2.22 -18.13 -3.24
CA ILE A 258 3.11 -17.36 -4.12
C ILE A 258 4.13 -16.58 -3.30
N MET A 259 3.69 -15.87 -2.26
CA MET A 259 4.58 -15.04 -1.44
C MET A 259 5.55 -15.89 -0.61
N VAL A 260 5.13 -17.05 -0.11
CA VAL A 260 6.02 -17.99 0.58
C VAL A 260 7.06 -18.56 -0.39
N ASP A 261 6.67 -18.92 -1.63
CA ASP A 261 7.62 -19.35 -2.66
C ASP A 261 8.61 -18.26 -3.04
N LEU A 262 8.12 -17.02 -3.16
CA LEU A 262 8.96 -15.86 -3.42
C LEU A 262 10.01 -15.68 -2.31
N TRP A 263 9.61 -15.71 -1.04
CA TRP A 263 10.56 -15.53 0.06
C TRP A 263 11.59 -16.65 0.17
N ILE A 264 11.22 -17.90 -0.14
CA ILE A 264 12.17 -19.03 -0.24
C ILE A 264 13.17 -18.80 -1.39
N ALA A 265 12.73 -18.22 -2.51
CA ALA A 265 13.63 -17.86 -3.60
C ALA A 265 14.57 -16.70 -3.20
N GLU A 266 14.05 -15.69 -2.52
CA GLU A 266 14.81 -14.49 -2.14
C GLU A 266 15.79 -14.71 -0.96
N GLN A 267 15.69 -15.82 -0.22
CA GLN A 267 16.82 -16.30 0.61
C GLN A 267 18.06 -16.65 -0.24
N ARG A 268 17.84 -17.04 -1.51
CA ARG A 268 18.85 -17.47 -2.48
C ARG A 268 18.99 -16.48 -3.63
N HIS A 269 18.81 -15.18 -3.35
CA HIS A 269 18.92 -14.11 -4.34
C HIS A 269 20.25 -14.14 -5.12
N GLU A 270 21.36 -14.45 -4.45
CA GLU A 270 22.68 -14.56 -5.12
C GLU A 270 22.76 -15.72 -6.12
N GLU A 271 21.94 -16.76 -5.96
CA GLU A 271 21.85 -17.92 -6.86
C GLU A 271 20.91 -17.69 -8.04
N ASP A 272 20.29 -16.50 -8.13
CA ASP A 272 19.27 -16.20 -9.13
C ASP A 272 18.06 -17.15 -9.05
N ALA A 273 17.73 -17.56 -7.83
CA ALA A 273 16.48 -18.25 -7.58
C ALA A 273 15.29 -17.29 -7.81
N TYR A 274 14.17 -17.86 -8.24
CA TYR A 274 12.89 -17.18 -8.39
C TYR A 274 11.77 -18.21 -8.21
N PRO A 275 10.56 -17.80 -7.82
CA PRO A 275 9.47 -18.74 -7.66
C PRO A 275 9.08 -19.32 -9.04
N THR A 276 8.90 -20.64 -9.10
CA THR A 276 8.52 -21.38 -10.32
C THR A 276 7.16 -22.02 -10.12
N GLY A 277 6.23 -21.86 -11.07
CA GLY A 277 4.95 -22.58 -11.05
C GLY A 277 3.87 -21.98 -11.95
N ASP A 278 2.73 -22.66 -12.04
CA ASP A 278 1.59 -22.28 -12.88
C ASP A 278 0.59 -21.35 -12.14
N LEU A 279 0.89 -20.94 -10.90
CA LEU A 279 0.02 -20.09 -10.07
C LEU A 279 0.09 -18.60 -10.46
N PHE A 280 1.06 -18.21 -11.27
CA PHE A 280 1.28 -16.82 -11.67
C PHE A 280 0.42 -16.44 -12.88
N ASP A 281 -0.36 -15.36 -12.75
CA ASP A 281 -1.06 -14.72 -13.88
C ASP A 281 -0.12 -13.75 -14.64
N CYS A 282 1.14 -13.70 -14.23
CA CYS A 282 2.12 -12.70 -14.56
C CYS A 282 2.83 -12.94 -15.90
N VAL A 283 2.84 -11.93 -16.77
CA VAL A 283 3.50 -11.98 -18.10
C VAL A 283 5.02 -11.81 -18.00
N ASN A 284 5.51 -11.14 -16.95
CA ASN A 284 6.93 -10.82 -16.75
C ASN A 284 7.62 -11.63 -15.65
N CYS A 285 6.94 -12.64 -15.10
CA CYS A 285 7.46 -13.53 -14.07
C CYS A 285 8.24 -14.71 -14.69
N ASN A 286 8.67 -15.67 -13.86
CA ASN A 286 9.60 -16.76 -14.24
C ASN A 286 11.02 -16.31 -14.59
N LYS A 287 11.50 -15.26 -13.93
CA LYS A 287 12.89 -14.83 -13.99
C LYS A 287 13.34 -14.27 -12.65
N PRO A 288 14.65 -14.24 -12.36
CA PRO A 288 15.19 -13.57 -11.18
C PRO A 288 14.83 -12.10 -11.17
N TYR A 289 14.59 -11.54 -9.98
CA TYR A 289 14.35 -10.11 -9.84
C TYR A 289 15.61 -9.32 -10.20
N ARG A 290 15.43 -8.28 -11.01
CA ARG A 290 16.45 -7.33 -11.44
C ARG A 290 15.85 -5.96 -11.63
N TYR A 291 16.15 -5.05 -10.71
CA TYR A 291 15.68 -3.68 -10.79
C TYR A 291 16.74 -2.78 -11.45
N PRO A 292 16.49 -2.16 -12.61
CA PRO A 292 17.55 -1.47 -13.37
C PRO A 292 18.27 -0.33 -12.63
N GLY A 293 17.66 0.26 -11.60
CA GLY A 293 18.29 1.27 -10.74
C GLY A 293 19.30 0.72 -9.74
N LEU A 294 19.20 -0.56 -9.37
CA LEU A 294 20.06 -1.16 -8.35
C LEU A 294 21.46 -1.48 -8.91
N PRO A 295 22.50 -1.51 -8.05
CA PRO A 295 23.84 -1.97 -8.42
C PRO A 295 23.86 -3.39 -9.00
N ARG A 296 25.02 -3.78 -9.57
CA ARG A 296 25.27 -5.14 -10.10
C ARG A 296 24.20 -5.59 -11.11
N GLU A 297 23.95 -4.74 -12.11
CA GLU A 297 22.96 -5.01 -13.16
C GLU A 297 21.54 -5.24 -12.60
N GLY A 298 21.22 -4.54 -11.52
CA GLY A 298 19.92 -4.59 -10.87
C GLY A 298 19.76 -5.65 -9.77
N LYS A 299 20.85 -6.30 -9.36
CA LYS A 299 20.88 -7.33 -8.32
C LYS A 299 21.03 -6.78 -6.89
N GLY A 300 21.37 -5.50 -6.74
CA GLY A 300 21.61 -4.92 -5.41
C GLY A 300 22.99 -5.25 -4.83
N ALA A 301 23.19 -4.96 -3.55
CA ALA A 301 24.45 -5.20 -2.85
C ALA A 301 24.69 -6.72 -2.64
N PRO A 302 25.95 -7.18 -2.60
CA PRO A 302 26.26 -8.58 -2.30
C PRO A 302 25.73 -9.02 -0.94
N THR A 303 25.14 -10.21 -0.88
CA THR A 303 24.65 -10.81 0.36
C THR A 303 25.17 -12.22 0.58
N ASN A 304 25.10 -12.72 1.83
CA ASN A 304 25.35 -14.11 2.16
C ASN A 304 24.07 -14.95 1.98
N ALA A 305 23.99 -15.69 0.87
CA ALA A 305 22.87 -16.59 0.55
C ALA A 305 22.61 -17.70 1.59
N SER A 306 23.56 -17.97 2.50
CA SER A 306 23.38 -18.95 3.59
C SER A 306 22.93 -18.31 4.91
N SER A 307 22.68 -17.00 4.95
CA SER A 307 22.25 -16.29 6.17
C SER A 307 20.87 -16.68 6.68
N GLY A 308 20.02 -17.26 5.81
CA GLY A 308 18.61 -17.55 6.12
C GLY A 308 17.69 -16.32 6.09
N LEU A 309 18.23 -15.10 5.91
CA LEU A 309 17.46 -13.87 5.76
C LEU A 309 16.88 -13.75 4.35
N ILE A 310 15.74 -13.07 4.23
CA ILE A 310 15.06 -12.79 2.96
C ILE A 310 15.57 -11.46 2.42
N TRP A 311 16.04 -11.48 1.17
CA TRP A 311 16.49 -10.29 0.45
C TRP A 311 15.32 -9.34 0.17
N THR A 312 15.56 -8.03 0.16
CA THR A 312 14.62 -7.01 -0.34
C THR A 312 15.38 -5.92 -1.07
N GLY A 313 14.82 -5.40 -2.16
CA GLY A 313 15.45 -4.33 -2.93
C GLY A 313 15.29 -2.98 -2.25
N PHE A 314 14.13 -2.76 -1.66
CA PHE A 314 13.68 -1.47 -1.15
C PHE A 314 13.16 -1.59 0.28
N ARG A 315 13.23 -0.45 0.99
CA ARG A 315 12.67 -0.20 2.31
C ARG A 315 11.18 0.15 2.18
N PRO A 316 10.40 0.15 3.27
CA PRO A 316 9.03 0.68 3.26
C PRO A 316 8.95 2.20 2.96
N SER A 317 10.09 2.89 2.84
CA SER A 317 10.16 4.27 2.37
C SER A 317 10.23 4.40 0.84
N ASP A 318 10.14 3.30 0.08
CA ASP A 318 10.44 3.21 -1.35
C ASP A 318 11.91 3.54 -1.72
N ASP A 319 12.79 3.73 -0.74
CA ASP A 319 14.23 3.92 -0.95
C ASP A 319 14.95 2.58 -1.09
N GLU A 320 16.00 2.55 -1.90
CA GLU A 320 16.88 1.38 -2.06
C GLU A 320 17.55 1.03 -0.72
N CYS A 321 17.65 -0.27 -0.44
CA CYS A 321 18.42 -0.76 0.70
C CYS A 321 19.93 -0.60 0.45
N GLU A 322 20.69 -0.24 1.48
CA GLU A 322 22.16 -0.22 1.37
C GLU A 322 22.74 -1.62 1.48
N PHE A 323 22.25 -2.38 2.46
CA PHE A 323 22.41 -3.84 2.52
C PHE A 323 21.04 -4.50 2.45
N ASN A 324 20.90 -5.53 1.62
CA ASN A 324 19.59 -6.00 1.19
C ASN A 324 18.90 -6.97 2.16
N TYR A 325 19.47 -7.25 3.34
CA TYR A 325 18.72 -7.85 4.44
C TYR A 325 18.25 -6.79 5.42
N LEU A 326 17.08 -6.21 5.12
CA LEU A 326 16.40 -5.25 5.97
C LEU A 326 15.82 -5.96 7.20
N ILE A 327 16.42 -5.73 8.37
CA ILE A 327 16.11 -6.43 9.62
C ILE A 327 14.66 -6.23 10.08
N PRO A 328 14.10 -5.02 10.16
CA PRO A 328 12.72 -4.86 10.63
C PRO A 328 11.70 -5.52 9.69
N ALA A 329 11.97 -5.56 8.37
CA ALA A 329 11.11 -6.30 7.43
C ALA A 329 11.25 -7.81 7.57
N ASN A 330 12.46 -8.34 7.82
CA ASN A 330 12.65 -9.76 8.13
C ASN A 330 11.97 -10.17 9.45
N MET A 331 12.01 -9.31 10.49
CA MET A 331 11.24 -9.52 11.72
C MET A 331 9.73 -9.56 11.45
N PHE A 332 9.23 -8.67 10.58
CA PHE A 332 7.81 -8.69 10.20
C PHE A 332 7.45 -9.94 9.38
N ALA A 333 8.35 -10.42 8.52
CA ALA A 333 8.15 -11.65 7.76
C ALA A 333 8.02 -12.87 8.68
N VAL A 334 8.81 -12.96 9.77
CA VAL A 334 8.63 -14.02 10.79
C VAL A 334 7.21 -14.01 11.35
N VAL A 335 6.71 -12.84 11.77
CA VAL A 335 5.34 -12.70 12.29
C VAL A 335 4.29 -13.10 11.25
N ALA A 336 4.45 -12.62 10.01
CA ALA A 336 3.53 -12.92 8.93
C ALA A 336 3.50 -14.43 8.62
N LEU A 337 4.65 -15.10 8.62
CA LEU A 337 4.74 -16.55 8.40
C LEU A 337 4.10 -17.36 9.53
N GLU A 338 4.23 -16.91 10.77
CA GLU A 338 3.57 -17.54 11.91
C GLU A 338 2.04 -17.42 11.80
N TYR A 339 1.54 -16.24 11.42
CA TYR A 339 0.11 -16.06 11.10
C TYR A 339 -0.35 -16.99 10.00
N MET A 340 0.40 -17.09 8.90
CA MET A 340 0.02 -17.94 7.77
C MET A 340 0.12 -19.42 8.10
N ALA A 341 1.05 -19.83 8.96
CA ALA A 341 1.13 -21.21 9.43
C ALA A 341 -0.09 -21.61 10.27
N GLU A 342 -0.58 -20.73 11.14
CA GLU A 342 -1.81 -20.95 11.92
C GLU A 342 -3.04 -21.00 11.01
N MET A 343 -3.19 -20.05 10.08
CA MET A 343 -4.30 -20.06 9.12
C MET A 343 -4.26 -21.27 8.19
N ALA A 344 -3.08 -21.70 7.76
CA ALA A 344 -2.94 -22.88 6.91
C ALA A 344 -3.42 -24.16 7.62
N ASP A 345 -3.12 -24.33 8.91
CA ASP A 345 -3.63 -25.46 9.68
C ASP A 345 -5.15 -25.34 9.94
N ASP A 346 -5.60 -24.20 10.47
CA ASP A 346 -6.95 -24.08 11.06
C ASP A 346 -8.04 -23.65 10.06
N LEU A 347 -7.68 -22.91 9.00
CA LEU A 347 -8.64 -22.34 8.04
C LEU A 347 -8.61 -23.05 6.69
N TRP A 348 -7.41 -23.31 6.16
CA TRP A 348 -7.23 -23.90 4.82
C TRP A 348 -7.02 -25.42 4.84
N ASN A 349 -6.66 -26.00 5.98
CA ASN A 349 -6.28 -27.42 6.09
C ASN A 349 -5.15 -27.79 5.11
N ASN A 350 -4.18 -26.88 4.94
CA ASN A 350 -3.05 -26.99 4.02
C ASN A 350 -1.75 -27.24 4.81
N ASP A 351 -1.56 -28.50 5.22
CA ASP A 351 -0.37 -28.96 5.96
C ASP A 351 0.96 -28.64 5.24
N VAL A 352 0.95 -28.56 3.91
CA VAL A 352 2.14 -28.29 3.11
C VAL A 352 2.56 -26.84 3.26
N LEU A 353 1.61 -25.91 3.08
CA LEU A 353 1.84 -24.49 3.29
C LEU A 353 2.26 -24.21 4.73
N ALA A 354 1.57 -24.81 5.71
CA ALA A 354 1.90 -24.61 7.12
C ALA A 354 3.33 -25.05 7.47
N LYS A 355 3.77 -26.21 6.98
CA LYS A 355 5.16 -26.70 7.19
C LYS A 355 6.18 -25.80 6.52
N ARG A 356 5.92 -25.33 5.30
CA ARG A 356 6.80 -24.40 4.57
C ARG A 356 6.93 -23.07 5.31
N ALA A 357 5.81 -22.48 5.73
CA ALA A 357 5.78 -21.22 6.46
C ALA A 357 6.56 -21.31 7.78
N ARG A 358 6.34 -22.35 8.59
CA ARG A 358 7.09 -22.58 9.84
C ARG A 358 8.59 -22.76 9.61
N LYS A 359 8.96 -23.54 8.60
CA LYS A 359 10.36 -23.79 8.26
C LYS A 359 11.05 -22.48 7.89
N LEU A 360 10.45 -21.70 7.00
CA LEU A 360 10.97 -20.40 6.58
C LEU A 360 11.07 -19.43 7.77
N ALA A 361 10.03 -19.33 8.60
CA ALA A 361 10.04 -18.47 9.79
C ALA A 361 11.22 -18.81 10.71
N ALA A 362 11.46 -20.10 10.96
CA ALA A 362 12.59 -20.55 11.78
C ALA A 362 13.96 -20.27 11.14
N GLU A 363 14.07 -20.33 9.80
CA GLU A 363 15.30 -19.97 9.09
C GLU A 363 15.60 -18.47 9.19
N VAL A 364 14.60 -17.62 8.95
CA VAL A 364 14.74 -16.17 9.06
C VAL A 364 15.05 -15.76 10.50
N GLN A 365 14.38 -16.38 11.49
CA GLN A 365 14.63 -16.13 12.91
C GLN A 365 16.10 -16.41 13.28
N ARG A 366 16.65 -17.54 12.84
CA ARG A 366 18.08 -17.85 13.07
C ARG A 366 18.99 -16.83 12.39
N GLY A 367 18.67 -16.44 11.15
CA GLY A 367 19.42 -15.41 10.44
C GLY A 367 19.44 -14.06 11.18
N ILE A 368 18.32 -13.66 11.78
CA ILE A 368 18.23 -12.45 12.61
C ILE A 368 19.13 -12.59 13.85
N GLU A 369 19.05 -13.71 14.57
CA GLU A 369 19.86 -13.96 15.77
C GLU A 369 21.37 -13.95 15.50
N GLU A 370 21.78 -14.50 14.35
CA GLU A 370 23.19 -14.62 13.97
C GLU A 370 23.79 -13.31 13.42
N HIS A 371 23.00 -12.54 12.66
CA HIS A 371 23.53 -11.43 11.87
C HIS A 371 23.05 -10.04 12.29
N ALA A 372 21.89 -9.90 12.94
CA ALA A 372 21.27 -8.60 13.15
C ALA A 372 21.79 -7.83 14.39
N VAL A 373 22.43 -8.50 15.35
CA VAL A 373 22.85 -7.88 16.62
C VAL A 373 24.28 -7.36 16.53
N ILE A 374 24.43 -6.04 16.63
CA ILE A 374 25.72 -5.33 16.56
C ILE A 374 26.04 -4.65 17.90
N HIS A 375 27.32 -4.64 18.29
CA HIS A 375 27.77 -3.92 19.47
C HIS A 375 28.07 -2.45 19.13
N HIS A 376 27.16 -1.54 19.48
CA HIS A 376 27.34 -0.10 19.35
C HIS A 376 28.15 0.46 20.54
N PRO A 377 29.14 1.36 20.31
CA PRO A 377 29.99 1.88 21.37
C PRO A 377 29.25 2.61 22.51
N ASN A 378 28.17 3.33 22.19
CA ASN A 378 27.41 4.13 23.16
C ASN A 378 26.16 3.44 23.72
N HIS A 379 25.62 2.44 23.02
CA HIS A 379 24.31 1.84 23.34
C HIS A 379 24.39 0.34 23.66
N GLY A 380 25.58 -0.27 23.56
CA GLY A 380 25.75 -1.71 23.77
C GLY A 380 25.20 -2.52 22.59
N LYS A 381 24.65 -3.70 22.85
CA LYS A 381 24.05 -4.55 21.81
C LYS A 381 22.76 -3.90 21.30
N ILE A 382 22.68 -3.67 19.99
CA ILE A 382 21.50 -3.15 19.27
C ILE A 382 21.20 -4.01 18.05
N TYR A 383 19.99 -3.92 17.51
CA TYR A 383 19.69 -4.43 16.18
C TYR A 383 20.18 -3.44 15.11
N ALA A 384 20.86 -3.92 14.08
CA ALA A 384 21.15 -3.15 12.88
C ALA A 384 19.88 -2.95 12.04
N TYR A 385 19.84 -1.88 11.24
CA TYR A 385 18.71 -1.63 10.34
C TYR A 385 18.78 -2.56 9.13
N GLU A 386 19.97 -2.67 8.54
CA GLU A 386 20.24 -3.55 7.41
C GLU A 386 21.57 -4.28 7.63
N VAL A 387 21.67 -5.49 7.11
CA VAL A 387 22.90 -6.29 7.09
C VAL A 387 23.07 -7.00 5.74
N ASP A 388 24.28 -7.45 5.43
CA ASP A 388 24.56 -8.27 4.24
C ASP A 388 24.80 -9.75 4.56
N GLY A 389 24.95 -10.10 5.85
CA GLY A 389 25.34 -11.44 6.30
C GLY A 389 26.81 -11.81 5.99
N LEU A 390 27.58 -10.87 5.43
CA LEU A 390 29.03 -10.93 5.15
C LEU A 390 29.84 -10.12 6.17
N GLY A 391 29.17 -9.33 7.02
CA GLY A 391 29.76 -8.53 8.10
C GLY A 391 29.50 -7.02 7.96
N GLY A 392 28.90 -6.58 6.86
CA GLY A 392 28.39 -5.22 6.68
C GLY A 392 27.09 -5.01 7.46
N ALA A 393 26.97 -3.83 8.06
CA ALA A 393 25.78 -3.42 8.78
C ALA A 393 25.56 -1.90 8.62
N ASN A 394 24.31 -1.51 8.38
CA ASN A 394 23.86 -0.13 8.41
C ASN A 394 23.16 0.14 9.74
N LEU A 395 23.71 1.08 10.52
CA LEU A 395 23.18 1.45 11.83
C LEU A 395 22.40 2.77 11.69
N MET A 396 21.09 2.64 11.55
CA MET A 396 20.14 3.75 11.47
C MET A 396 18.74 3.28 11.91
N ASP A 397 17.72 4.13 11.74
CA ASP A 397 16.34 3.70 11.56
C ASP A 397 15.66 4.59 10.51
N ASP A 398 14.52 4.15 9.99
CA ASP A 398 13.65 4.97 9.15
C ASP A 398 12.29 5.15 9.83
N ALA A 399 11.58 6.21 9.48
CA ALA A 399 10.24 6.46 10.01
C ALA A 399 9.17 5.50 9.47
N ASN A 400 9.35 4.95 8.27
CA ASN A 400 8.38 4.06 7.64
C ASN A 400 8.35 2.69 8.33
N ILE A 401 7.16 2.08 8.42
CA ILE A 401 6.95 0.81 9.13
C ILE A 401 6.89 -0.33 8.11
N PRO A 402 7.67 -1.42 8.27
CA PRO A 402 8.39 -1.83 9.47
C PRO A 402 9.73 -1.09 9.72
N SER A 403 9.89 -0.58 10.93
CA SER A 403 11.11 0.05 11.46
C SER A 403 11.63 -0.66 12.72
N LEU A 404 12.87 -0.39 13.13
CA LEU A 404 13.41 -0.92 14.40
C LEU A 404 12.59 -0.40 15.60
N LEU A 405 12.15 0.86 15.56
CA LEU A 405 11.26 1.40 16.59
C LEU A 405 9.96 0.59 16.72
N SER A 406 9.41 0.11 15.60
CA SER A 406 8.13 -0.60 15.55
C SER A 406 8.13 -2.07 15.93
N ILE A 407 9.28 -2.65 16.27
CA ILE A 407 9.41 -4.09 16.57
C ILE A 407 8.26 -4.62 17.47
N PRO A 408 7.92 -3.99 18.61
CA PRO A 408 6.82 -4.45 19.45
C PRO A 408 5.43 -4.26 18.83
N TYR A 409 5.23 -3.18 18.05
CA TYR A 409 3.97 -2.91 17.36
C TYR A 409 3.68 -3.94 16.25
N LEU A 410 4.73 -4.47 15.63
CA LEU A 410 4.63 -5.53 14.64
C LEU A 410 4.18 -6.86 15.25
N GLY A 411 4.29 -7.02 16.57
CA GLY A 411 3.99 -8.28 17.25
C GLY A 411 5.10 -9.32 17.13
N TYR A 412 6.31 -8.90 16.74
CA TYR A 412 7.47 -9.79 16.75
C TYR A 412 7.81 -10.13 18.19
N LEU A 413 7.65 -11.39 18.63
CA LEU A 413 7.83 -11.78 20.03
C LEU A 413 9.24 -12.30 20.34
N HIS A 414 10.06 -12.52 19.31
CA HIS A 414 11.38 -13.14 19.45
C HIS A 414 12.51 -12.15 19.72
N TYR A 415 12.22 -10.84 19.85
CA TYR A 415 13.26 -9.87 20.18
C TYR A 415 13.70 -9.99 21.65
N ASP A 416 14.97 -9.73 21.91
CA ASP A 416 15.48 -9.57 23.27
C ASP A 416 15.06 -8.19 23.81
N PRO A 417 14.33 -8.11 24.94
CA PRO A 417 13.85 -6.83 25.46
C PRO A 417 14.98 -5.83 25.79
N GLN A 418 16.13 -6.29 26.26
CA GLN A 418 17.26 -5.42 26.57
C GLN A 418 17.91 -4.89 25.28
N ILE A 419 18.08 -5.74 24.26
CA ILE A 419 18.60 -5.30 22.95
C ILE A 419 17.61 -4.33 22.30
N TYR A 420 16.30 -4.57 22.39
CA TYR A 420 15.29 -3.62 21.90
C TYR A 420 15.35 -2.29 22.63
N GLN A 421 15.47 -2.26 23.97
CA GLN A 421 15.59 -1.00 24.71
C GLN A 421 16.87 -0.22 24.34
N ASN A 422 18.00 -0.92 24.16
CA ASN A 422 19.23 -0.31 23.66
C ASN A 422 19.03 0.24 22.24
N THR A 423 18.35 -0.51 21.37
CA THR A 423 18.04 -0.11 19.99
C THR A 423 17.13 1.11 20.00
N ARG A 424 16.06 1.12 20.80
CA ARG A 424 15.17 2.28 20.98
C ARG A 424 15.95 3.53 21.44
N SER A 425 16.87 3.37 22.39
CA SER A 425 17.75 4.45 22.85
C SER A 425 18.63 4.99 21.71
N PHE A 426 19.22 4.11 20.90
CA PHE A 426 19.99 4.50 19.72
C PHE A 426 19.15 5.24 18.68
N VAL A 427 18.01 4.66 18.30
CA VAL A 427 17.09 5.18 17.28
C VAL A 427 16.58 6.58 17.64
N LEU A 428 16.28 6.82 18.92
CA LEU A 428 15.77 8.09 19.44
C LEU A 428 16.91 9.00 19.95
N SER A 429 18.06 8.96 19.30
CA SER A 429 19.23 9.78 19.65
C SER A 429 19.95 10.33 18.42
N PRO A 430 20.83 11.34 18.59
CA PRO A 430 21.67 11.84 17.50
C PRO A 430 22.65 10.82 16.89
N ASP A 431 22.84 9.65 17.52
CA ASP A 431 23.65 8.57 16.95
C ASP A 431 22.93 7.91 15.75
N ASN A 432 21.59 8.00 15.68
CA ASN A 432 20.84 7.64 14.50
C ASN A 432 20.87 8.79 13.46
N PRO A 433 21.42 8.58 12.25
CA PRO A 433 21.61 9.65 11.24
C PRO A 433 20.32 10.25 10.67
N THR A 434 19.15 9.65 10.92
CA THR A 434 17.83 10.16 10.52
C THR A 434 17.08 10.83 11.66
N TYR A 435 17.59 10.78 12.90
CA TYR A 435 16.96 11.43 14.04
C TYR A 435 17.19 12.94 14.00
N ASN A 436 16.12 13.72 14.05
CA ASN A 436 16.16 15.17 13.99
C ASN A 436 15.47 15.80 15.19
N VAL A 437 16.01 16.94 15.63
CA VAL A 437 15.50 17.71 16.77
C VAL A 437 15.34 19.17 16.34
N GLY A 438 14.23 19.78 16.74
CA GLY A 438 13.95 21.19 16.61
C GLY A 438 13.08 21.72 17.75
N THR A 439 12.74 22.99 17.67
CA THR A 439 11.86 23.66 18.63
C THR A 439 10.80 24.45 17.88
N PHE A 440 9.54 24.21 18.23
CA PHE A 440 8.40 24.94 17.68
C PHE A 440 7.50 25.42 18.82
N GLN A 441 7.20 26.74 18.85
CA GLN A 441 6.36 27.36 19.89
C GLN A 441 6.77 27.02 21.33
N GLY A 442 8.08 26.96 21.60
CA GLY A 442 8.64 26.62 22.92
C GLY A 442 8.58 25.13 23.27
N ARG A 443 8.08 24.27 22.38
CA ARG A 443 8.05 22.82 22.52
C ARG A 443 9.19 22.18 21.73
N LYS A 444 9.82 21.16 22.32
CA LYS A 444 10.78 20.29 21.62
C LYS A 444 10.02 19.39 20.63
N VAL A 445 10.41 19.41 19.36
CA VAL A 445 9.87 18.52 18.32
C VAL A 445 11.01 17.66 17.83
N GLU A 446 10.91 16.36 18.06
CA GLU A 446 11.94 15.41 17.72
C GLU A 446 11.36 14.08 17.30
N GLY A 447 12.11 13.36 16.48
CA GLY A 447 11.70 12.05 15.98
C GLY A 447 12.60 11.60 14.84
N VAL A 448 12.28 10.42 14.34
CA VAL A 448 12.97 9.81 13.21
C VAL A 448 12.41 10.40 11.91
N GLY A 449 13.30 10.76 11.00
CA GLY A 449 12.97 11.17 9.65
C GLY A 449 13.22 10.06 8.64
N SER A 450 13.45 10.44 7.40
CA SER A 450 13.84 9.53 6.32
C SER A 450 14.81 10.22 5.35
N PRO A 451 15.75 9.49 4.72
CA PRO A 451 16.49 9.98 3.56
C PRO A 451 15.59 10.36 2.38
N HIS A 452 14.43 9.71 2.21
CA HIS A 452 13.49 9.88 1.10
C HIS A 452 13.22 11.36 0.74
N MET A 453 12.95 12.19 1.76
CA MET A 453 12.59 13.60 1.59
C MET A 453 13.69 14.59 1.96
N LYS A 454 14.95 14.15 2.14
CA LYS A 454 16.06 15.04 2.54
C LYS A 454 16.32 16.17 1.54
N ALA A 455 15.98 15.99 0.27
CA ALA A 455 16.11 17.03 -0.76
C ALA A 455 15.11 18.18 -0.58
N ARG A 456 13.95 17.92 0.05
CA ARG A 456 12.92 18.92 0.35
C ARG A 456 13.07 19.50 1.74
N ILE A 457 13.18 18.64 2.74
CA ILE A 457 13.35 19.01 4.14
C ILE A 457 14.54 18.23 4.70
N ARG A 458 15.69 18.89 4.80
CA ARG A 458 16.96 18.24 5.18
C ARG A 458 16.91 17.60 6.58
N LYS A 459 16.30 18.29 7.54
CA LYS A 459 16.17 17.85 8.94
C LYS A 459 14.72 17.46 9.22
N ASN A 460 14.17 16.60 8.38
CA ASN A 460 12.77 16.21 8.51
C ASN A 460 12.53 15.31 9.72
N VAL A 461 11.36 15.46 10.33
CA VAL A 461 10.78 14.50 11.27
C VAL A 461 9.49 14.01 10.64
N TRP A 462 9.27 12.69 10.63
CA TRP A 462 8.05 12.11 10.11
C TRP A 462 7.09 11.88 11.28
N PRO A 463 5.87 12.44 11.25
CA PRO A 463 4.86 12.23 12.29
C PRO A 463 4.64 10.74 12.63
N MET A 464 4.81 9.83 11.68
CA MET A 464 4.74 8.38 11.93
C MET A 464 5.73 7.90 12.98
N SER A 465 6.96 8.41 13.00
CA SER A 465 7.94 8.02 14.02
C SER A 465 7.50 8.44 15.42
N ILE A 466 6.88 9.61 15.55
CA ILE A 466 6.34 10.14 16.82
C ILE A 466 5.16 9.28 17.28
N ALA A 467 4.25 8.94 16.36
CA ALA A 467 3.14 8.03 16.63
C ALA A 467 3.65 6.64 17.06
N MET A 468 4.61 6.09 16.32
CA MET A 468 5.20 4.78 16.61
C MET A 468 5.96 4.76 17.94
N GLN A 469 6.68 5.84 18.27
CA GLN A 469 7.30 6.01 19.58
C GLN A 469 6.27 5.91 20.70
N GLY A 470 5.10 6.52 20.53
CA GLY A 470 3.99 6.46 21.49
C GLY A 470 3.34 5.09 21.56
N LEU A 471 3.11 4.44 20.42
CA LEU A 471 2.53 3.09 20.34
C LEU A 471 3.40 2.04 21.02
N THR A 472 4.72 2.24 21.02
CA THR A 472 5.72 1.33 21.61
C THR A 472 6.22 1.77 22.98
N SER A 473 5.65 2.84 23.54
CA SER A 473 5.92 3.26 24.92
C SER A 473 4.97 2.61 25.93
N SER A 474 5.44 2.40 27.15
CA SER A 474 4.59 2.10 28.32
C SER A 474 4.34 3.32 29.21
N ASP A 475 5.01 4.45 28.99
CA ASP A 475 4.84 5.69 29.76
C ASP A 475 3.65 6.51 29.22
N VAL A 476 2.58 6.59 30.01
CA VAL A 476 1.39 7.37 29.68
C VAL A 476 1.72 8.85 29.47
N ALA A 477 2.65 9.42 30.25
CA ALA A 477 3.02 10.82 30.11
C ALA A 477 3.78 11.07 28.80
N GLU A 478 4.62 10.11 28.36
CA GLU A 478 5.25 10.14 27.04
C GLU A 478 4.20 10.12 25.93
N LYS A 479 3.24 9.21 25.98
CA LYS A 479 2.16 9.13 24.97
C LYS A 479 1.40 10.43 24.83
N VAL A 480 1.01 11.05 25.94
CA VAL A 480 0.31 12.35 25.93
C VAL A 480 1.17 13.43 25.30
N ARG A 481 2.46 13.54 25.68
CA ARG A 481 3.36 14.52 25.09
C ARG A 481 3.49 14.34 23.57
N LEU A 482 3.59 13.10 23.10
CA LEU A 482 3.72 12.78 21.68
C LEU A 482 2.43 13.09 20.91
N ILE A 483 1.25 12.73 21.43
CA ILE A 483 -0.04 13.09 20.83
C ILE A 483 -0.18 14.61 20.73
N GLU A 484 0.11 15.34 21.80
CA GLU A 484 0.04 16.80 21.79
C GLU A 484 1.05 17.40 20.80
N THR A 485 2.22 16.78 20.64
CA THR A 485 3.22 17.18 19.64
C THR A 485 2.67 17.04 18.23
N LEU A 486 2.09 15.89 17.89
CA LEU A 486 1.44 15.64 16.60
C LEU A 486 0.39 16.71 16.29
N VAL A 487 -0.50 17.00 17.25
CA VAL A 487 -1.54 18.04 17.13
C VAL A 487 -0.95 19.43 16.87
N ALA A 488 0.15 19.78 17.53
CA ALA A 488 0.77 21.10 17.35
C ALA A 488 1.56 21.23 16.04
N THR A 489 1.90 20.11 15.39
CA THR A 489 2.79 20.08 14.24
C THR A 489 2.10 19.80 12.90
N THR A 490 0.78 19.92 12.81
CA THR A 490 0.02 19.70 11.56
C THR A 490 0.19 20.80 10.50
N GLY A 491 1.15 21.73 10.66
CA GLY A 491 1.30 22.89 9.77
C GLY A 491 0.07 23.81 9.69
N GLY A 492 -0.89 23.72 10.62
CA GLY A 492 -2.18 24.42 10.59
C GLY A 492 -3.27 23.77 9.73
N THR A 493 -3.01 22.59 9.15
CA THR A 493 -3.97 21.88 8.26
C THR A 493 -4.98 21.02 9.03
N GLY A 494 -4.64 20.60 10.26
CA GLY A 494 -5.39 19.61 11.03
C GLY A 494 -5.18 18.16 10.56
N TRP A 495 -4.24 17.91 9.64
CA TRP A 495 -3.94 16.58 9.12
C TRP A 495 -2.50 16.17 9.40
N MET A 496 -2.24 14.87 9.39
CA MET A 496 -0.88 14.34 9.38
C MET A 496 -0.25 14.52 8.00
N HIS A 497 1.06 14.68 8.01
CA HIS A 497 1.90 14.87 6.83
C HIS A 497 2.93 13.75 6.77
N GLU A 498 3.53 13.54 5.61
CA GLU A 498 4.64 12.59 5.47
C GLU A 498 5.82 13.04 6.33
N SER A 499 6.24 14.28 6.17
CA SER A 499 7.37 14.84 6.89
C SER A 499 7.19 16.32 7.18
N ILE A 500 7.80 16.79 8.27
CA ILE A 500 7.78 18.19 8.71
C ILE A 500 9.18 18.71 9.03
N ASP A 501 9.42 20.02 8.92
CA ASP A 501 10.55 20.67 9.59
C ASP A 501 10.21 20.86 11.09
N PRO A 502 10.98 20.29 12.03
CA PRO A 502 10.68 20.35 13.46
C PRO A 502 10.77 21.77 14.05
N ASN A 503 11.34 22.74 13.34
CA ASN A 503 11.34 24.16 13.73
C ASN A 503 10.25 24.96 13.02
N ARG A 504 9.71 24.44 11.92
CA ARG A 504 8.73 25.12 11.05
C ARG A 504 7.74 24.11 10.47
N PRO A 505 6.80 23.56 11.26
CA PRO A 505 5.88 22.52 10.78
C PRO A 505 4.99 22.93 9.61
N GLN A 506 4.87 24.22 9.28
CA GLN A 506 4.23 24.71 8.06
C GLN A 506 5.02 24.34 6.78
N GLN A 507 6.30 23.97 6.92
CA GLN A 507 7.09 23.35 5.88
C GLN A 507 6.96 21.84 6.05
N PHE A 508 6.13 21.23 5.22
CA PHE A 508 5.83 19.81 5.24
C PHE A 508 5.75 19.22 3.83
N THR A 509 5.77 17.89 3.74
CA THR A 509 5.54 17.13 2.50
C THR A 509 4.26 16.31 2.60
N ARG A 510 3.60 16.10 1.45
CA ARG A 510 2.30 15.42 1.26
C ARG A 510 1.18 15.97 2.16
N SER A 511 0.32 16.80 1.58
CA SER A 511 -0.85 17.36 2.28
C SER A 511 -1.98 16.36 2.47
N TRP A 512 -1.97 15.26 1.70
CA TRP A 512 -2.97 14.20 1.76
C TRP A 512 -2.29 12.84 1.67
N PHE A 513 -2.11 12.22 2.83
CA PHE A 513 -1.49 10.91 2.96
C PHE A 513 -2.25 10.10 4.00
N CYS A 514 -3.10 9.16 3.55
CA CYS A 514 -4.06 8.51 4.42
C CYS A 514 -3.49 7.38 5.29
N TRP A 515 -2.35 6.78 4.95
CA TRP A 515 -1.69 5.83 5.86
C TRP A 515 -1.25 6.51 7.18
N TYR A 516 -0.86 7.79 7.13
CA TYR A 516 -0.40 8.55 8.30
C TYR A 516 -1.51 9.10 9.19
N VAL A 517 -2.72 9.17 8.66
CA VAL A 517 -3.89 9.83 9.25
C VAL A 517 -4.74 8.76 9.92
#